data_AF-A0A0L8FGL5-F1
#
_entry.id   AF-A0A0L8FGL5-F1
#
_cell.length_a   1.000
_cell.length_b   1.000
_cell.length_c   1.000
_cell.angle_alpha   90.00
_cell.angle_beta   90.00
_cell.angle_gamma   90.00
#
_symmetry.space_group_name_H-M   'P 1'
#
loop_
_entity.id
_entity.type
_entity.pdbx_description
1 polymer ?
#
loop_
_entity_poly.entity_id
_entity_poly.type
_entity_poly.pdbx_seq_one_letter_code
_entity_poly.pdbx_strand_id
1 'polypeptide(L)'
;MCGYLTKRLFLLFHFPNACVIRFTDNIYLFSSFTAVQSLHPWYYCPPAASWYNPMTHLCCGDQIKIKGDEGNTACCGTTPIKFPLERCCGTQVYEAGTTQHCCGTELYDTTTGQRCCYDFHWGYGIHYFVCNIN
;
A
#
# COMPACT_ATOMS: atom_id res chain seq x y z
N MET A 1 -6.15 24.06 -26.86
CA MET A 1 -5.87 22.97 -27.83
C MET A 1 -5.52 21.73 -27.03
N CYS A 2 -6.30 20.65 -27.12
CA CYS A 2 -5.98 19.39 -26.43
C CYS A 2 -5.16 18.51 -27.38
N GLY A 3 -3.97 18.09 -26.95
CA GLY A 3 -3.02 17.34 -27.78
C GLY A 3 -3.35 15.85 -27.86
N TYR A 4 -3.09 15.25 -29.01
CA TYR A 4 -3.24 13.82 -29.26
C TYR A 4 -2.01 13.04 -28.77
N LEU A 5 -2.20 12.04 -27.92
CA LEU A 5 -1.22 10.97 -27.69
C LEU A 5 -1.84 9.64 -28.12
N THR A 6 -1.30 9.14 -29.24
CA THR A 6 -1.27 7.76 -29.75
C THR A 6 -2.58 7.02 -30.05
N LYS A 7 -2.90 7.00 -31.36
CA LYS A 7 -3.54 5.93 -32.15
C LYS A 7 -4.45 4.94 -31.40
N ARG A 8 -5.65 5.37 -31.02
CA ARG A 8 -6.89 4.57 -31.10
C ARG A 8 -8.03 5.57 -31.27
N LEU A 9 -9.00 5.23 -32.12
CA LEU A 9 -10.06 6.14 -32.55
C LEU A 9 -10.91 6.60 -31.34
N PHE A 10 -10.80 7.86 -30.92
CA PHE A 10 -11.62 8.44 -29.85
C PHE A 10 -12.68 9.37 -30.47
N LEU A 11 -13.96 9.04 -30.28
CA LEU A 11 -15.08 9.94 -30.62
C LEU A 11 -15.08 11.12 -29.65
N LEU A 12 -14.66 12.29 -30.13
CA LEU A 12 -14.68 13.55 -29.38
C LEU A 12 -16.04 14.22 -29.58
N PHE A 13 -16.87 14.27 -28.53
CA PHE A 13 -18.00 15.21 -28.50
C PHE A 13 -17.50 16.57 -28.01
N HIS A 14 -17.62 17.58 -28.86
CA HIS A 14 -17.18 18.93 -28.56
C HIS A 14 -18.25 19.65 -27.74
N PHE A 15 -18.05 19.76 -26.42
CA PHE A 15 -18.75 20.74 -25.60
C PHE A 15 -17.78 21.89 -25.29
N PRO A 16 -18.23 23.16 -25.28
CA PRO A 16 -17.36 24.32 -25.29
C PRO A 16 -16.37 24.42 -24.12
N ASN A 17 -16.56 23.67 -23.03
CA ASN A 17 -15.72 23.76 -21.82
C ASN A 17 -15.27 22.41 -21.22
N ALA A 18 -15.39 21.28 -21.94
CA ALA A 18 -15.01 19.98 -21.37
C ALA A 18 -14.39 19.04 -22.42
N CYS A 19 -13.30 18.38 -22.04
CA CYS A 19 -12.68 17.32 -22.82
C CYS A 19 -13.09 15.97 -22.22
N VAL A 20 -13.84 15.16 -22.98
CA VAL A 20 -14.26 13.82 -22.55
C VAL A 20 -13.31 12.81 -23.17
N ILE A 21 -12.57 12.07 -22.34
CA ILE A 21 -11.72 10.96 -22.79
C ILE A 21 -12.44 9.66 -22.44
N ARG A 22 -12.86 8.90 -23.44
CA ARG A 22 -13.42 7.55 -23.28
C ARG A 22 -12.27 6.54 -23.30
N PHE A 23 -11.83 6.06 -22.15
CA PHE A 23 -11.08 4.79 -22.13
C PHE A 23 -12.10 3.66 -22.18
N THR A 24 -11.82 2.59 -22.92
CA THR A 24 -12.73 1.44 -23.04
C THR A 24 -13.21 1.03 -21.64
N ASP A 25 -14.53 1.11 -21.46
CA ASP A 25 -15.34 0.87 -20.25
C ASP A 25 -15.48 1.99 -19.20
N ASN A 26 -14.85 3.16 -19.31
CA ASN A 26 -15.07 4.27 -18.36
C ASN A 26 -15.12 5.67 -19.00
N ILE A 27 -16.06 6.50 -18.54
CA ILE A 27 -16.21 7.91 -18.93
C ILE A 27 -15.61 8.76 -17.82
N TYR A 28 -14.54 9.52 -18.12
CA TYR A 28 -13.97 10.50 -17.20
C TYR A 28 -14.34 11.92 -17.65
N LEU A 29 -15.01 12.67 -16.78
CA LEU A 29 -15.30 14.09 -16.97
C LEU A 29 -14.23 14.91 -16.23
N PHE A 30 -13.39 15.62 -16.97
CA PHE A 30 -12.46 16.59 -16.40
C PHE A 30 -13.15 17.96 -16.33
N SER A 31 -13.67 18.35 -15.17
CA SER A 31 -13.97 19.74 -14.84
C SER A 31 -13.00 20.22 -13.75
N SER A 32 -12.54 21.46 -13.88
CA SER A 32 -11.34 22.00 -13.26
C SER A 32 -11.45 22.38 -11.78
N PHE A 33 -12.42 21.88 -11.02
CA PHE A 33 -12.52 22.16 -9.58
C PHE A 33 -13.03 20.95 -8.79
N THR A 34 -12.19 20.49 -7.84
CA THR A 34 -12.50 19.67 -6.66
C THR A 34 -13.32 18.39 -6.84
N ALA A 35 -12.66 17.27 -6.53
CA ALA A 35 -13.22 15.93 -6.36
C ALA A 35 -13.78 15.30 -7.63
N VAL A 36 -12.92 14.52 -8.29
CA VAL A 36 -13.39 13.31 -8.97
C VAL A 36 -13.92 12.40 -7.87
N GLN A 37 -15.17 12.61 -7.46
CA GLN A 37 -15.88 11.68 -6.61
C GLN A 37 -16.26 10.51 -7.52
N SER A 38 -15.30 9.60 -7.70
CA SER A 38 -15.49 8.35 -8.41
C SER A 38 -16.69 7.65 -7.79
N LEU A 39 -17.76 7.49 -8.57
CA LEU A 39 -19.00 6.78 -8.21
C LEU A 39 -18.77 5.27 -7.99
N HIS A 40 -17.53 4.84 -7.76
CA HIS A 40 -17.14 3.47 -7.55
C HIS A 40 -15.99 3.42 -6.50
N PRO A 41 -16.10 2.66 -5.39
CA PRO A 41 -15.15 2.70 -4.27
C PRO A 41 -13.88 1.85 -4.51
N TRP A 42 -13.47 1.66 -5.77
CA TRP A 42 -12.34 0.81 -6.11
C TRP A 42 -11.01 1.55 -5.95
N TYR A 43 -10.05 0.88 -5.36
CA TYR A 43 -8.68 1.34 -5.14
C TYR A 43 -7.75 0.61 -6.09
N TYR A 44 -6.70 1.30 -6.54
CA TYR A 44 -5.68 0.71 -7.40
C TYR A 44 -4.58 0.08 -6.56
N CYS A 45 -4.14 -1.13 -6.92
CA CYS A 45 -3.07 -1.87 -6.25
C CYS A 45 -1.82 -1.94 -7.15
N PRO A 46 -0.85 -1.03 -7.01
CA PRO A 46 0.47 -1.14 -7.64
C PRO A 46 1.40 -1.89 -6.68
N PRO A 47 1.81 -3.14 -6.99
CA PRO A 47 2.25 -3.68 -8.29
C PRO A 47 1.30 -4.63 -9.02
N ALA A 48 0.15 -5.01 -8.47
CA ALA A 48 -0.77 -5.96 -9.09
C ALA A 48 -1.41 -5.46 -10.41
N ALA A 49 -1.32 -4.14 -10.67
CA ALA A 49 -1.92 -3.46 -11.81
C ALA A 49 -3.44 -3.69 -11.95
N SER A 50 -4.13 -3.94 -10.84
CA SER A 50 -5.55 -4.23 -10.79
C SER A 50 -6.28 -3.34 -9.78
N TRP A 51 -7.58 -3.17 -10.01
CA TRP A 51 -8.49 -2.45 -9.11
C TRP A 51 -9.13 -3.43 -8.12
N TYR A 52 -9.30 -3.01 -6.88
CA TYR A 52 -9.92 -3.82 -5.83
C TYR A 52 -10.86 -3.00 -4.96
N ASN A 53 -11.82 -3.66 -4.31
CA ASN A 53 -12.69 -3.01 -3.34
C ASN A 53 -12.02 -3.10 -1.94
N PRO A 54 -11.60 -1.99 -1.32
CA PRO A 54 -10.90 -1.99 -0.03
C PRO A 54 -11.79 -2.43 1.15
N MET A 55 -13.10 -2.48 0.96
CA MET A 55 -14.03 -2.99 1.97
C MET A 55 -13.97 -4.50 2.06
N THR A 56 -13.69 -5.19 0.95
CA THR A 56 -13.70 -6.66 0.87
C THR A 56 -12.33 -7.26 0.57
N HIS A 57 -11.36 -6.48 0.13
CA HIS A 57 -10.04 -6.95 -0.26
C HIS A 57 -8.92 -6.07 0.29
N LEU A 58 -7.74 -6.66 0.40
CA LEU A 58 -6.48 -6.05 0.81
C LEU A 58 -5.51 -6.08 -0.38
N CYS A 59 -4.71 -5.05 -0.55
CA CYS A 59 -3.58 -5.02 -1.47
C CYS A 59 -2.30 -5.34 -0.66
N CYS A 60 -1.79 -6.57 -0.81
CA CYS A 60 -0.56 -7.03 -0.16
C CYS A 60 0.53 -7.16 -1.23
N GLY A 61 1.34 -6.12 -1.41
CA GLY A 61 2.31 -6.08 -2.51
C GLY A 61 1.60 -6.24 -3.85
N ASP A 62 2.04 -7.19 -4.66
CA ASP A 62 1.51 -7.51 -6.00
C ASP A 62 0.25 -8.40 -5.99
N GLN A 63 -0.33 -8.68 -4.83
CA GLN A 63 -1.50 -9.54 -4.72
C GLN A 63 -2.69 -8.86 -4.04
N ILE A 64 -3.87 -9.11 -4.59
CA ILE A 64 -5.14 -8.75 -3.98
C ILE A 64 -5.64 -9.95 -3.18
N LYS A 65 -5.84 -9.79 -1.87
CA LYS A 65 -6.31 -10.83 -0.95
C LYS A 65 -7.69 -10.50 -0.42
N ILE A 66 -8.49 -11.50 -0.07
CA ILE A 66 -9.80 -11.27 0.56
C ILE A 66 -9.57 -10.81 2.00
N LYS A 67 -10.24 -9.73 2.39
CA LYS A 67 -10.19 -9.18 3.74
C LYS A 67 -11.07 -10.01 4.66
N GLY A 68 -10.54 -10.38 5.83
CA GLY A 68 -11.21 -11.21 6.82
C GLY A 68 -11.12 -12.71 6.54
N ASP A 69 -10.58 -13.11 5.39
CA ASP A 69 -10.28 -14.52 5.11
C ASP A 69 -9.26 -15.03 6.14
N GLU A 70 -9.61 -16.10 6.85
CA GLU A 70 -8.87 -16.64 8.00
C GLU A 70 -8.55 -15.61 9.13
N GLY A 71 -9.26 -14.48 9.16
CA GLY A 71 -9.00 -13.38 10.11
C GLY A 71 -7.96 -12.36 9.64
N ASN A 72 -7.53 -12.41 8.38
CA ASN A 72 -6.53 -11.51 7.83
C ASN A 72 -7.09 -10.09 7.63
N THR A 73 -6.47 -9.11 8.28
CA THR A 73 -6.98 -7.72 8.31
C THR A 73 -5.94 -6.70 7.83
N ALA A 74 -4.68 -7.09 7.74
CA ALA A 74 -3.58 -6.26 7.26
C ALA A 74 -2.60 -7.06 6.39
N CYS A 75 -1.58 -6.40 5.85
CA CYS A 75 -0.52 -7.02 5.04
C CYS A 75 0.86 -6.69 5.60
N CYS A 76 1.76 -7.66 5.54
CA CYS A 76 3.19 -7.51 5.74
C CYS A 76 3.89 -7.85 4.41
N GLY A 77 4.21 -6.84 3.61
CA GLY A 77 4.64 -7.05 2.23
C GLY A 77 3.55 -7.74 1.41
N THR A 78 3.84 -8.93 0.86
CA THR A 78 2.90 -9.76 0.10
C THR A 78 2.05 -10.70 0.97
N THR A 79 2.35 -10.79 2.26
CA THR A 79 1.73 -11.75 3.17
C THR A 79 0.58 -11.10 3.93
N PRO A 80 -0.66 -11.61 3.81
CA PRO A 80 -1.76 -11.16 4.67
C PRO A 80 -1.54 -11.63 6.11
N ILE A 81 -1.88 -10.78 7.08
CA ILE A 81 -1.67 -11.04 8.51
C ILE A 81 -2.93 -10.75 9.34
N LYS A 82 -3.04 -11.45 10.48
CA LYS A 82 -4.13 -11.34 11.45
C LYS A 82 -3.85 -10.22 12.46
N PHE A 83 -4.06 -8.97 12.07
CA PHE A 83 -3.89 -7.85 13.00
C PHE A 83 -5.05 -7.80 14.02
N PRO A 84 -4.79 -7.62 15.35
CA PRO A 84 -3.51 -7.22 15.96
C PRO A 84 -2.64 -8.36 16.52
N LEU A 85 -3.03 -9.62 16.32
CA LEU A 85 -2.31 -10.80 16.82
C LEU A 85 -0.96 -10.98 16.12
N GLU A 86 -0.88 -10.69 14.84
CA GLU A 86 0.33 -10.71 14.04
C GLU A 86 0.76 -9.28 13.68
N ARG A 87 2.08 -9.06 13.65
CA ARG A 87 2.69 -7.78 13.30
C ARG A 87 3.79 -7.99 12.27
N CYS A 88 4.15 -6.88 11.62
CA CYS A 88 5.17 -6.85 10.59
C CYS A 88 6.41 -6.10 11.11
N CYS A 89 7.59 -6.68 10.85
CA CYS A 89 8.88 -6.04 11.03
C CYS A 89 9.64 -6.12 9.70
N GLY A 90 9.69 -5.01 8.95
CA GLY A 90 10.20 -5.03 7.58
C GLY A 90 9.35 -5.95 6.69
N THR A 91 9.89 -7.12 6.32
CA THR A 91 9.19 -8.17 5.56
C THR A 91 8.86 -9.41 6.40
N GLN A 92 9.21 -9.42 7.68
CA GLN A 92 9.02 -10.54 8.58
C GLN A 92 7.75 -10.39 9.40
N VAL A 93 6.98 -11.47 9.53
CA VAL A 93 5.79 -11.54 10.37
C VAL A 93 6.17 -12.15 11.71
N TYR A 94 5.67 -11.59 12.81
CA TYR A 94 5.86 -12.12 14.15
C TYR A 94 4.58 -11.97 14.98
N GLU A 95 4.43 -12.82 15.99
CA GLU A 95 3.27 -12.79 16.89
C GLU A 95 3.42 -11.70 17.95
N ALA A 96 2.41 -10.86 18.08
CA ALA A 96 2.32 -9.85 19.12
C ALA A 96 2.17 -10.49 20.50
N GLY A 97 2.90 -9.95 21.49
CA GLY A 97 2.85 -10.44 22.87
C GLY A 97 3.80 -11.61 23.17
N THR A 98 4.67 -11.96 22.22
CA THR A 98 5.77 -12.92 22.43
C THR A 98 7.08 -12.20 22.83
N THR A 99 8.18 -12.95 22.90
CA THR A 99 9.54 -12.43 23.16
C THR A 99 10.17 -11.72 21.96
N GLN A 100 9.52 -11.81 20.79
CA GLN A 100 9.97 -11.21 19.54
C GLN A 100 9.53 -9.76 19.42
N HIS A 101 10.48 -8.89 19.06
CA HIS A 101 10.26 -7.46 18.88
C HIS A 101 10.93 -6.96 17.60
N CYS A 102 10.45 -5.82 17.11
CA CYS A 102 10.98 -5.18 15.92
C CYS A 102 11.86 -3.98 16.28
N CYS A 103 13.07 -3.92 15.71
CA CYS A 103 13.96 -2.77 15.78
C CYS A 103 14.25 -2.29 14.36
N GLY A 104 13.67 -1.16 13.95
CA GLY A 104 13.75 -0.69 12.56
C GLY A 104 13.06 -1.68 11.61
N THR A 105 13.85 -2.45 10.87
CA THR A 105 13.37 -3.54 9.99
C THR A 105 13.83 -4.92 10.41
N GLU A 106 14.49 -5.04 11.56
CA GLU A 106 15.10 -6.28 12.05
C GLU A 106 14.32 -6.83 13.24
N LEU A 107 13.97 -8.11 13.17
CA LEU A 107 13.32 -8.84 14.26
C LEU A 107 14.38 -9.37 15.23
N TYR A 108 14.18 -9.17 16.53
CA TYR A 108 15.07 -9.66 17.57
C TYR A 108 14.30 -10.30 18.72
N ASP A 109 14.96 -11.17 19.48
CA ASP A 109 14.37 -11.85 20.63
C ASP A 109 14.97 -11.34 21.93
N THR A 110 14.11 -10.85 22.82
CA THR A 110 14.51 -10.29 24.12
C THR A 110 15.13 -11.31 25.08
N THR A 111 14.92 -12.61 24.89
CA THR A 111 15.52 -13.68 25.71
C THR A 111 17.00 -13.89 25.42
N THR A 112 17.48 -13.44 24.26
CA THR A 112 18.87 -13.64 23.82
C THR A 112 19.84 -12.57 24.34
N GLY A 113 19.35 -11.62 25.14
CA GLY A 113 20.13 -10.44 25.55
C GLY A 113 20.25 -9.39 24.44
N GLN A 114 19.47 -9.51 23.37
CA GLN A 114 19.35 -8.49 22.33
C GLN A 114 18.41 -7.36 22.75
N ARG A 115 18.72 -6.15 22.30
CA ARG A 115 17.84 -4.98 22.45
C ARG A 115 17.89 -4.11 21.20
N CYS A 116 16.90 -3.23 21.08
CA CYS A 116 16.94 -2.17 20.09
C CYS A 116 17.85 -1.02 20.57
N CYS A 117 18.92 -0.79 19.82
CA CYS A 117 19.79 0.37 19.96
C CYS A 117 19.47 1.40 18.88
N TYR A 118 19.96 2.62 19.08
CA TYR A 118 19.95 3.64 18.06
C TYR A 118 21.23 4.47 18.12
N ASP A 119 21.66 4.96 16.97
CA ASP A 119 22.72 5.93 16.83
C ASP A 119 22.26 7.09 15.93
N PHE A 120 22.90 8.25 16.08
CA PHE A 120 22.61 9.43 15.28
C PHE A 120 23.74 9.68 14.30
N HIS A 121 23.43 9.55 13.01
CA HIS A 121 24.35 9.87 11.93
C HIS A 121 24.03 11.25 11.36
N TRP A 122 24.98 12.18 11.45
CA TRP A 122 24.86 13.51 10.84
C TRP A 122 24.65 13.39 9.33
N GLY A 123 23.45 13.74 8.86
CA GLY A 123 23.05 13.66 7.45
C GLY A 123 22.12 12.50 7.09
N TYR A 124 22.02 11.46 7.93
CA TYR A 124 21.17 10.27 7.68
C TYR A 124 20.06 10.09 8.73
N GLY A 125 20.16 10.78 9.87
CA GLY A 125 19.16 10.73 10.94
C GLY A 125 19.43 9.64 11.98
N ILE A 126 18.37 9.21 12.66
CA ILE A 126 18.43 8.15 13.67
C ILE A 126 18.38 6.80 12.95
N HIS A 127 19.40 5.98 13.16
CA HIS A 127 19.45 4.62 12.66
C HIS A 127 19.21 3.64 13.81
N TYR A 128 18.24 2.75 13.64
CA TYR A 128 17.87 1.74 14.63
C TYR A 128 18.45 0.39 14.23
N PHE A 129 19.07 -0.31 15.17
CA PHE A 129 19.71 -1.60 14.92
C PHE A 129 19.68 -2.48 16.18
N VAL A 130 19.78 -3.79 15.98
CA VAL A 130 19.84 -4.76 17.07
C VAL A 130 21.25 -4.79 17.64
N CYS A 131 21.36 -4.67 18.96
CA CYS A 131 22.64 -4.71 19.68
C CYS A 131 22.57 -5.71 20.84
N ASN A 132 23.70 -6.32 21.18
CA ASN A 132 23.84 -7.17 22.35
C ASN A 132 24.36 -6.36 23.54
N ILE A 133 23.86 -6.66 24.74
CA ILE A 133 24.30 -6.02 25.99
C ILE A 133 25.23 -6.90 26.83
N ASN A 134 25.97 -7.82 26.20
CA ASN A 134 26.99 -8.62 26.89
C ASN A 134 28.06 -7.75 27.54
#